data_AF-A0A6J4G2Q4-F1
#
_entry.id   AF-A0A6J4G2Q4-F1
#
_cell.length_a   1.000
_cell.length_b   1.000
_cell.length_c   1.000
_cell.angle_alpha   90.00
_cell.angle_beta   90.00
_cell.angle_gamma   90.00
#
_symmetry.space_group_name_H-M   'P 1'
#
loop_
_entity.id
_entity.type
_entity.pdbx_description
1 polymer ?
#
loop_
_entity_poly.entity_id
_entity_poly.type
_entity_poly.pdbx_seq_one_letter_code
_entity_poly.pdbx_strand_id
1 'polypeptide(L)'
;MAAIPRPNPASPISKIDPLVTNKVFAHPDIAVWIMALGIAFSMTLVLTAVFSANPWEDHTYGMAPPIVAGMSAPHRDGRDKMVCSSCHVVTPAPAASSTGPGVLPIVAGTPAPHTDGRENMNCANCHTIIPKEGAAPAKSAQPAQPVAAALGVMSLPAAINVALATDAPPLPVAALPPGAEAHETMVPFRFQGKVLNVAGTGTRSVWGTLFVLVDDGINVPYWIDLAPKWFLQAGKCTVRPGQFIKGTGLRDMAAEGGLGYAMSVMANGEVCELRDNHLRGMWTQAGEQDAE
;
A
#
# COMPACT_ATOMS: atom_id res chain seq x y z
N MET A 1 61.27 41.49 -1.64
CA MET A 1 62.53 41.27 -2.39
C MET A 1 62.81 39.77 -2.43
N ALA A 2 63.00 39.24 -3.64
CA ALA A 2 63.53 37.91 -4.02
C ALA A 2 62.71 36.67 -3.57
N ALA A 3 62.59 35.57 -4.34
CA ALA A 3 63.39 35.12 -5.48
C ALA A 3 62.54 34.44 -6.56
N ILE A 4 62.87 34.73 -7.82
CA ILE A 4 62.34 34.10 -9.04
C ILE A 4 63.18 32.84 -9.32
N PRO A 5 62.58 31.65 -9.51
CA PRO A 5 63.34 30.46 -9.88
C PRO A 5 63.80 30.51 -11.34
N ARG A 6 65.08 30.17 -11.56
CA ARG A 6 65.74 30.13 -12.87
C ARG A 6 65.26 28.91 -13.69
N PRO A 7 65.11 29.05 -15.02
CA PRO A 7 64.83 27.92 -15.90
C PRO A 7 66.09 27.06 -16.11
N ASN A 8 65.87 25.74 -16.15
CA ASN A 8 66.88 24.70 -16.32
C ASN A 8 67.28 24.58 -17.82
N PRO A 9 68.58 24.51 -18.17
CA PRO A 9 69.00 24.43 -19.56
C PRO A 9 68.81 23.05 -20.18
N ALA A 10 68.14 23.07 -21.33
CA ALA A 10 68.27 22.21 -22.51
C ALA A 10 68.82 20.79 -22.32
N SER A 11 67.93 19.80 -22.42
CA SER A 11 68.30 18.42 -22.74
C SER A 11 68.63 18.27 -24.24
N PRO A 12 69.60 17.41 -24.60
CA PRO A 12 70.04 17.24 -25.98
C PRO A 12 68.99 16.51 -26.82
N ILE A 13 68.86 17.01 -28.04
CA ILE A 13 68.06 16.51 -29.16
C ILE A 13 68.39 15.02 -29.39
N SER A 14 67.45 14.14 -29.02
CA SER A 14 67.51 12.72 -29.37
C SER A 14 67.18 12.54 -30.85
N LYS A 15 68.04 11.76 -31.51
CA LYS A 15 67.94 11.33 -32.90
C LYS A 15 66.52 10.90 -33.30
N ILE A 16 66.11 11.39 -34.47
CA ILE A 16 64.94 10.88 -35.19
C ILE A 16 65.34 9.53 -35.78
N ASP A 17 64.81 8.44 -35.21
CA ASP A 17 64.85 7.12 -35.83
C ASP A 17 63.78 7.06 -36.94
N PRO A 18 64.14 6.78 -38.21
CA PRO A 18 63.15 6.56 -39.25
C PRO A 18 62.82 5.07 -39.31
N LEU A 19 61.76 4.66 -38.63
CA LEU A 19 61.01 3.46 -38.97
C LEU A 19 59.65 3.55 -38.30
N VAL A 20 58.77 4.34 -38.91
CA VAL A 20 57.33 4.16 -38.77
C VAL A 20 56.99 2.84 -39.45
N THR A 21 57.26 1.75 -38.74
CA THR A 21 56.61 0.48 -39.01
C THR A 21 55.14 0.75 -38.73
N ASN A 22 54.33 0.86 -39.78
CA ASN A 22 52.88 0.84 -39.67
C ASN A 22 52.52 -0.45 -38.93
N LYS A 23 52.44 -0.37 -37.61
CA LYS A 23 51.78 -1.35 -36.78
C LYS A 23 50.34 -1.27 -37.24
N VAL A 24 49.99 -2.15 -38.17
CA VAL A 24 48.61 -2.53 -38.40
C VAL A 24 48.17 -3.04 -37.04
N PHE A 25 47.56 -2.14 -36.26
CA PHE A 25 46.80 -2.52 -35.10
C PHE A 25 45.69 -3.37 -35.69
N ALA A 26 45.91 -4.68 -35.70
CA ALA A 26 44.89 -5.66 -35.98
C ALA A 26 43.76 -5.27 -35.05
N HIS A 27 42.74 -4.62 -35.63
CA HIS A 27 41.56 -4.28 -34.87
C HIS A 27 41.06 -5.62 -34.37
N PRO A 28 41.00 -5.84 -33.05
CA PRO A 28 40.39 -7.04 -32.52
C PRO A 28 39.08 -7.22 -33.29
N ASP A 29 38.97 -8.39 -33.91
CA ASP A 29 37.94 -8.71 -34.90
C ASP A 29 36.61 -8.14 -34.43
N ILE A 30 35.91 -7.39 -35.28
CA ILE A 30 34.66 -6.71 -34.90
C ILE A 30 33.69 -7.72 -34.26
N ALA A 31 33.77 -8.99 -34.67
CA ALA A 31 33.07 -10.11 -34.06
C ALA A 31 33.33 -10.26 -32.54
N VAL A 32 34.57 -10.10 -32.07
CA VAL A 32 34.93 -10.20 -30.65
C VAL A 32 34.29 -9.08 -29.83
N TRP A 33 34.26 -7.85 -30.35
CA TRP A 33 33.59 -6.74 -29.67
C TRP A 33 32.08 -6.92 -29.60
N ILE A 34 31.46 -7.43 -30.68
CA ILE A 34 30.02 -7.73 -30.70
C ILE A 34 29.69 -8.81 -29.66
N MET A 35 30.49 -9.89 -29.59
CA MET A 35 30.30 -10.94 -28.58
C MET A 35 30.48 -10.42 -27.15
N ALA A 36 31.51 -9.62 -26.89
CA ALA A 36 31.77 -9.05 -25.56
C ALA A 36 30.62 -8.14 -25.10
N LEU A 37 30.09 -7.29 -25.99
CA LEU A 37 28.94 -6.43 -25.68
C LEU A 37 27.67 -7.23 -25.41
N GLY A 38 27.42 -8.30 -26.17
CA GLY A 38 26.27 -9.19 -25.91
C GLY A 38 26.34 -9.85 -24.54
N ILE A 39 27.52 -10.34 -24.14
CA ILE A 39 27.74 -10.95 -22.82
C ILE A 39 27.54 -9.91 -21.71
N ALA A 40 28.15 -8.72 -21.83
CA ALA A 40 27.99 -7.67 -20.83
C ALA A 40 26.53 -7.22 -20.67
N PHE A 41 25.80 -7.05 -21.79
CA PHE A 41 24.39 -6.66 -21.79
C PHE A 41 23.49 -7.73 -21.16
N SER A 42 23.66 -9.00 -21.55
CA SER A 42 22.90 -10.13 -20.98
C SER A 42 23.18 -10.32 -19.49
N MET A 43 24.44 -10.22 -19.05
CA MET A 43 24.79 -10.33 -17.64
C MET A 43 24.18 -9.17 -16.83
N THR A 44 24.14 -7.96 -17.40
CA THR A 44 23.48 -6.80 -16.78
C THR A 44 21.98 -7.04 -16.61
N LEU A 45 21.30 -7.59 -17.63
CA LEU A 45 19.88 -7.94 -17.52
C LEU A 45 19.62 -9.02 -16.45
N VAL A 46 20.46 -10.06 -16.39
CA VAL A 46 20.34 -11.11 -15.38
C VAL A 46 20.59 -10.56 -13.97
N LEU A 47 21.63 -9.74 -13.78
CA LEU A 47 21.90 -9.13 -12.48
C LEU A 47 20.79 -8.17 -12.07
N THR A 48 20.24 -7.41 -13.01
CA THR A 48 19.08 -6.55 -12.75
C THR A 48 17.86 -7.40 -12.37
N ALA A 49 17.63 -8.53 -13.03
CA ALA A 49 16.51 -9.42 -12.71
C ALA A 49 16.68 -10.16 -11.37
N VAL A 50 17.90 -10.52 -10.99
CA VAL A 50 18.20 -11.28 -9.76
C VAL A 50 18.30 -10.38 -8.53
N PHE A 51 18.87 -9.18 -8.68
CA PHE A 51 19.15 -8.27 -7.56
C PHE A 51 18.24 -7.05 -7.50
N SER A 52 17.48 -6.73 -8.55
CA SER A 52 16.33 -5.84 -8.39
C SER A 52 15.24 -6.67 -7.73
N ALA A 53 14.89 -6.31 -6.50
CA ALA A 53 13.96 -7.06 -5.67
C ALA A 53 12.58 -7.30 -6.32
N ASN A 54 12.24 -6.62 -7.43
CA ASN A 54 11.19 -7.00 -8.38
C ASN A 54 11.20 -6.01 -9.58
N PRO A 55 11.81 -6.33 -10.74
CA PRO A 55 11.68 -5.48 -11.93
C PRO A 55 10.26 -5.45 -12.52
N TRP A 56 9.37 -6.30 -12.00
CA TRP A 56 7.94 -6.37 -12.31
C TRP A 56 7.06 -5.68 -11.26
N GLU A 57 7.64 -5.05 -10.24
CA GLU A 57 6.91 -4.15 -9.35
C GLU A 57 6.67 -2.86 -10.13
N ASP A 58 5.78 -2.93 -11.12
CA ASP A 58 5.19 -1.74 -11.70
C ASP A 58 4.44 -1.06 -10.55
N HIS A 59 5.05 -0.02 -9.98
CA HIS A 59 4.61 0.71 -8.77
C HIS A 59 3.24 1.40 -8.93
N THR A 60 2.46 1.03 -9.94
CA THR A 60 1.10 1.50 -10.21
C THR A 60 0.01 0.46 -9.88
N TYR A 61 0.35 -0.80 -9.57
CA TYR A 61 -0.64 -1.77 -9.07
C TYR A 61 -1.29 -1.33 -7.76
N GLY A 62 -0.63 -0.45 -7.01
CA GLY A 62 -1.21 0.16 -5.81
C GLY A 62 -2.30 1.20 -6.09
N MET A 63 -2.56 1.60 -7.33
CA MET A 63 -3.58 2.61 -7.66
C MET A 63 -4.87 2.02 -8.22
N ALA A 64 -4.97 0.70 -8.37
CA ALA A 64 -6.21 0.10 -8.81
C ALA A 64 -7.28 0.35 -7.73
N PRO A 65 -8.41 1.01 -8.07
CA PRO A 65 -9.43 1.33 -7.08
C PRO A 65 -9.98 0.04 -6.44
N PRO A 66 -10.45 0.07 -5.19
CA PRO A 66 -11.17 -1.06 -4.62
C PRO A 66 -12.35 -1.45 -5.51
N ILE A 67 -12.59 -2.75 -5.64
CA ILE A 67 -13.71 -3.31 -6.39
C ILE A 67 -14.59 -4.16 -5.49
N VAL A 68 -15.83 -4.35 -5.91
CA VAL A 68 -16.77 -5.25 -5.24
C VAL A 68 -16.63 -6.65 -5.83
N ALA A 69 -16.60 -7.67 -4.97
CA ALA A 69 -16.54 -9.07 -5.38
C ALA A 69 -17.64 -9.39 -6.39
N GLY A 70 -17.26 -10.00 -7.52
CA GLY A 70 -18.18 -10.37 -8.59
C GLY A 70 -18.41 -9.32 -9.68
N MET A 71 -17.80 -8.12 -9.60
CA MET A 71 -17.86 -7.19 -10.73
C MET A 71 -17.06 -7.73 -11.93
N SER A 72 -17.60 -7.56 -13.13
CA SER A 72 -16.87 -7.87 -14.36
C SER A 72 -15.75 -6.86 -14.58
N ALA A 73 -14.60 -7.35 -15.05
CA ALA A 73 -13.46 -6.52 -15.40
C ALA A 73 -13.81 -5.60 -16.59
N PRO A 74 -13.62 -4.27 -16.48
CA PRO A 74 -13.90 -3.34 -17.58
C PRO A 74 -12.77 -3.27 -18.63
N HIS A 75 -11.63 -3.91 -18.36
CA HIS A 75 -10.47 -3.96 -19.26
C HIS A 75 -10.44 -5.24 -20.10
N ARG A 76 -9.79 -5.20 -21.29
CA ARG A 76 -9.66 -6.32 -22.24
C ARG A 76 -8.21 -6.62 -22.64
N ASP A 77 -7.26 -6.19 -21.81
CA ASP A 77 -5.82 -6.28 -22.05
C ASP A 77 -5.19 -7.55 -21.44
N GLY A 78 -6.01 -8.58 -21.19
CA GLY A 78 -5.57 -9.82 -20.56
C GLY A 78 -5.61 -9.79 -19.04
N ARG A 79 -5.74 -8.61 -18.41
CA ARG A 79 -5.96 -8.50 -16.95
C ARG A 79 -7.31 -9.07 -16.53
N ASP A 80 -8.27 -9.17 -17.45
CA ASP A 80 -9.57 -9.83 -17.25
C ASP A 80 -9.44 -11.34 -16.98
N LYS A 81 -8.29 -11.92 -17.29
CA LYS A 81 -7.96 -13.33 -17.05
C LYS A 81 -7.17 -13.56 -15.76
N MET A 82 -6.75 -12.49 -15.08
CA MET A 82 -6.03 -12.56 -13.81
C MET A 82 -7.00 -12.56 -12.63
N VAL A 83 -6.55 -13.07 -11.48
CA VAL A 83 -7.33 -12.98 -10.25
C VAL A 83 -7.37 -11.52 -9.82
N CYS A 84 -8.56 -10.93 -9.65
CA CYS A 84 -8.70 -9.49 -9.41
C CYS A 84 -7.93 -8.99 -8.18
N SER A 85 -7.74 -9.85 -7.16
CA SER A 85 -6.97 -9.53 -5.95
C SER A 85 -5.46 -9.35 -6.18
N SER A 86 -4.94 -9.68 -7.36
CA SER A 86 -3.54 -9.38 -7.70
C SER A 86 -3.30 -7.88 -7.87
N CYS A 87 -4.34 -7.12 -8.23
CA CYS A 87 -4.25 -5.70 -8.56
C CYS A 87 -5.20 -4.84 -7.71
N HIS A 88 -6.39 -5.34 -7.38
CA HIS A 88 -7.42 -4.61 -6.67
C HIS A 88 -7.63 -5.11 -5.24
N VAL A 89 -8.09 -4.21 -4.38
CA VAL A 89 -8.75 -4.59 -3.14
C VAL A 89 -10.13 -5.12 -3.47
N VAL A 90 -10.36 -6.42 -3.30
CA VAL A 90 -11.68 -7.01 -3.53
C VAL A 90 -12.47 -6.96 -2.22
N THR A 91 -13.30 -5.93 -2.08
CA THR A 91 -14.27 -5.85 -0.99
C THR A 91 -15.36 -6.89 -1.20
N PRO A 92 -15.83 -7.59 -0.14
CA PRO A 92 -16.96 -8.50 -0.26
C PRO A 92 -18.16 -7.75 -0.84
N ALA A 93 -18.93 -8.44 -1.68
CA ALA A 93 -20.22 -7.91 -2.10
C ALA A 93 -21.01 -7.56 -0.84
N PRO A 94 -21.56 -6.34 -0.72
CA PRO A 94 -22.36 -5.99 0.44
C PRO A 94 -23.41 -7.09 0.57
N ALA A 95 -23.36 -7.84 1.68
CA ALA A 95 -24.31 -8.92 1.94
C ALA A 95 -25.68 -8.30 1.78
N ALA A 96 -26.43 -8.72 0.74
CA ALA A 96 -27.56 -8.03 0.15
C ALA A 96 -28.41 -7.35 1.23
N SER A 97 -28.02 -6.13 1.58
CA SER A 97 -28.62 -5.39 2.67
C SER A 97 -29.71 -4.64 1.97
N SER A 98 -30.89 -5.23 2.06
CA SER A 98 -32.15 -4.64 1.65
C SER A 98 -32.14 -3.12 1.86
N THR A 99 -32.35 -2.38 0.77
CA THR A 99 -32.86 -0.99 0.80
C THR A 99 -32.05 -0.01 1.64
N GLY A 100 -30.88 0.41 1.14
CA GLY A 100 -30.18 1.61 1.61
C GLY A 100 -30.67 2.90 0.91
N PRO A 101 -30.73 4.04 1.60
CA PRO A 101 -31.32 5.30 1.13
C PRO A 101 -30.33 6.05 0.23
N GLY A 102 -30.26 5.65 -1.04
CA GLY A 102 -29.51 6.40 -2.07
C GLY A 102 -29.94 6.03 -3.48
N VAL A 103 -30.88 5.10 -3.58
CA VAL A 103 -31.37 4.56 -4.82
C VAL A 103 -32.58 5.37 -5.24
N LEU A 104 -32.47 6.13 -6.33
CA LEU A 104 -33.60 6.85 -6.90
C LEU A 104 -34.68 5.84 -7.28
N PRO A 105 -35.91 6.00 -6.78
CA PRO A 105 -36.99 5.14 -7.20
C PRO A 105 -37.32 5.42 -8.67
N ILE A 106 -37.57 4.35 -9.43
CA ILE A 106 -38.02 4.43 -10.83
C ILE A 106 -39.37 3.73 -10.96
N VAL A 107 -40.18 4.15 -11.93
CA VAL A 107 -41.47 3.49 -12.20
C VAL A 107 -41.22 2.20 -12.97
N ALA A 108 -41.96 1.14 -12.65
CA ALA A 108 -41.90 -0.12 -13.40
C ALA A 108 -42.12 0.12 -14.90
N GLY A 109 -41.18 -0.36 -15.72
CA GLY A 109 -41.21 -0.17 -17.18
C GLY A 109 -40.59 1.14 -17.68
N THR A 110 -39.99 1.97 -16.83
CA THR A 110 -39.19 3.12 -17.27
C THR A 110 -38.01 2.64 -18.12
N PRO A 111 -37.85 3.12 -19.38
CA PRO A 111 -36.70 2.80 -20.21
C PRO A 111 -35.38 3.23 -19.54
N ALA A 112 -34.37 2.39 -19.66
CA ALA A 112 -33.02 2.68 -19.20
C ALA A 112 -32.43 3.91 -19.94
N PRO A 113 -32.01 4.98 -19.24
CA PRO A 113 -31.36 6.13 -19.88
C PRO A 113 -29.86 5.91 -20.15
N HIS A 114 -29.31 4.76 -19.78
CA HIS A 114 -27.91 4.40 -19.94
C HIS A 114 -27.68 3.51 -21.15
N THR A 115 -26.46 3.54 -21.70
CA THR A 115 -26.00 2.76 -22.86
C THR A 115 -24.69 2.01 -22.58
N ASP A 116 -24.36 1.81 -21.31
CA ASP A 116 -23.10 1.22 -20.83
C ASP A 116 -23.24 -0.28 -20.49
N GLY A 117 -24.31 -0.93 -20.94
CA GLY A 117 -24.63 -2.33 -20.67
C GLY A 117 -25.56 -2.52 -19.48
N ARG A 118 -25.77 -1.50 -18.64
CA ARG A 118 -26.73 -1.55 -17.52
C ARG A 118 -28.18 -1.68 -17.99
N GLU A 119 -28.48 -1.30 -19.23
CA GLU A 119 -29.81 -1.42 -19.85
C GLU A 119 -30.25 -2.87 -20.03
N ASN A 120 -29.31 -3.81 -19.96
CA ASN A 120 -29.56 -5.24 -20.03
C ASN A 120 -29.63 -5.91 -18.65
N MET A 121 -29.45 -5.16 -17.55
CA MET A 121 -29.48 -5.69 -16.18
C MET A 121 -30.89 -5.56 -15.56
N ASN A 122 -31.18 -6.39 -14.56
CA ASN A 122 -32.40 -6.24 -13.78
C ASN A 122 -32.35 -4.93 -12.99
N CYS A 123 -33.26 -4.00 -13.30
CA CYS A 123 -33.32 -2.67 -12.68
C CYS A 123 -33.45 -2.75 -11.15
N ALA A 124 -34.09 -3.80 -10.61
CA ALA A 124 -34.27 -3.99 -9.17
C ALA A 124 -32.95 -4.20 -8.39
N ASN A 125 -31.85 -4.51 -9.08
CA ASN A 125 -30.53 -4.66 -8.46
C ASN A 125 -29.95 -3.30 -8.02
N CYS A 126 -30.37 -2.21 -8.67
CA CYS A 126 -29.82 -0.87 -8.47
C CYS A 126 -30.88 0.19 -8.15
N HIS A 127 -32.15 -0.07 -8.49
CA HIS A 127 -33.29 0.83 -8.34
C HIS A 127 -34.41 0.25 -7.48
N THR A 128 -35.06 1.10 -6.68
CA THR A 128 -36.35 0.76 -6.07
C THR A 128 -37.42 0.92 -7.14
N ILE A 129 -38.10 -0.17 -7.48
CA ILE A 129 -39.13 -0.16 -8.52
C ILE A 129 -40.46 0.21 -7.89
N ILE A 130 -40.98 1.40 -8.21
CA ILE A 130 -42.34 1.80 -7.88
C ILE A 130 -43.28 1.14 -8.89
N PRO A 131 -44.26 0.34 -8.46
CA PRO A 131 -45.27 -0.20 -9.37
C PRO A 131 -46.04 0.95 -10.03
N LYS A 132 -46.24 0.88 -11.34
CA LYS A 132 -47.08 1.84 -12.06
C LYS A 132 -48.50 1.73 -11.52
N GLU A 133 -48.99 2.78 -10.85
CA GLU A 133 -50.35 2.85 -10.31
C GLU A 133 -51.36 2.48 -11.42
N GLY A 134 -52.14 1.42 -11.19
CA GLY A 134 -53.10 0.88 -12.15
C GLY A 134 -52.83 -0.55 -12.64
N ALA A 135 -51.68 -1.15 -12.33
CA ALA A 135 -51.45 -2.58 -12.54
C ALA A 135 -52.08 -3.38 -11.38
N ALA A 136 -53.29 -3.92 -11.60
CA ALA A 136 -53.95 -4.79 -10.63
C ALA A 136 -53.03 -5.97 -10.24
N PRO A 137 -52.84 -6.27 -8.95
CA PRO A 137 -52.01 -7.38 -8.52
C PRO A 137 -52.68 -8.71 -8.91
N ALA A 138 -51.96 -9.53 -9.68
CA ALA A 138 -52.29 -10.95 -9.81
C ALA A 138 -52.23 -11.58 -8.42
N LYS A 139 -53.38 -12.04 -7.92
CA LYS A 139 -53.54 -12.72 -6.64
C LYS A 139 -52.65 -13.97 -6.60
N SER A 140 -51.49 -13.87 -5.95
CA SER A 140 -50.83 -15.06 -5.38
C SER A 140 -51.23 -15.15 -3.91
N ALA A 141 -52.04 -16.16 -3.60
CA ALA A 141 -52.48 -16.45 -2.26
C ALA A 141 -51.36 -17.16 -1.51
N GLN A 142 -50.79 -16.51 -0.50
CA GLN A 142 -49.91 -17.15 0.48
C GLN A 142 -50.39 -16.78 1.90
N PRO A 143 -50.52 -17.76 2.80
CA PRO A 143 -51.10 -17.54 4.12
C PRO A 143 -50.15 -16.73 5.02
N ALA A 144 -50.72 -15.70 5.66
CA ALA A 144 -50.05 -14.81 6.59
C ALA A 144 -49.60 -15.56 7.84
N GLN A 145 -48.31 -15.47 8.16
CA GLN A 145 -47.81 -15.73 9.51
C GLN A 145 -47.73 -14.40 10.29
N PRO A 146 -48.06 -14.39 11.59
CA PRO A 146 -47.98 -13.20 12.42
C PRO A 146 -46.52 -12.88 12.77
N VAL A 147 -46.02 -11.74 12.30
CA VAL A 147 -44.72 -11.20 12.71
C VAL A 147 -44.92 -10.38 13.98
N ALA A 148 -44.45 -10.91 15.10
CA ALA A 148 -44.35 -10.18 16.35
C ALA A 148 -43.34 -9.04 16.22
N ALA A 149 -43.80 -7.82 16.50
CA ALA A 149 -42.98 -6.62 16.56
C ALA A 149 -42.05 -6.69 17.78
N ALA A 150 -40.82 -7.16 17.57
CA ALA A 150 -39.73 -6.97 18.51
C ALA A 150 -38.98 -5.67 18.13
N LEU A 151 -39.32 -4.58 18.83
CA LEU A 151 -38.49 -3.37 18.88
C LEU A 151 -37.21 -3.68 19.65
N GLY A 152 -36.27 -4.34 18.97
CA GLY A 152 -34.92 -4.55 19.45
C GLY A 152 -34.13 -3.27 19.29
N VAL A 153 -34.02 -2.51 20.38
CA VAL A 153 -33.03 -1.44 20.53
C VAL A 153 -31.67 -2.11 20.38
N MET A 154 -31.05 -2.01 19.21
CA MET A 154 -29.66 -2.43 19.03
C MET A 154 -28.81 -1.44 19.81
N SER A 155 -28.48 -1.80 21.05
CA SER A 155 -27.38 -1.21 21.79
C SER A 155 -26.14 -1.27 20.91
N LEU A 156 -25.59 -0.11 20.57
CA LEU A 156 -24.24 -0.05 20.00
C LEU A 156 -23.30 -0.81 20.95
N PRO A 157 -22.41 -1.66 20.43
CA PRO A 157 -21.36 -2.23 21.27
C PRO A 157 -20.64 -1.05 21.92
N ALA A 158 -20.52 -1.12 23.24
CA ALA A 158 -19.83 -0.13 24.04
C ALA A 158 -18.55 0.26 23.31
N ALA A 159 -18.38 1.57 23.06
CA ALA A 159 -17.12 2.11 22.58
C ALA A 159 -16.03 1.44 23.40
N ILE A 160 -15.22 0.62 22.73
CA ILE A 160 -13.97 0.13 23.30
C ILE A 160 -13.15 1.40 23.46
N ASN A 161 -13.35 2.04 24.62
CA ASN A 161 -12.36 2.89 25.21
C ASN A 161 -11.19 1.94 25.40
N VAL A 162 -10.31 1.89 24.38
CA VAL A 162 -8.90 1.67 24.64
C VAL A 162 -8.53 2.86 25.52
N ALA A 163 -8.88 2.76 26.80
CA ALA A 163 -8.11 3.41 27.83
C ALA A 163 -6.71 2.94 27.51
N LEU A 164 -5.92 3.85 26.96
CA LEU A 164 -4.47 3.73 26.92
C LEU A 164 -4.14 3.34 28.36
N ALA A 165 -3.90 2.05 28.59
CA ALA A 165 -3.88 1.51 29.92
C ALA A 165 -2.60 2.03 30.55
N THR A 166 -2.68 3.19 31.19
CA THR A 166 -1.54 3.85 31.82
C THR A 166 -1.04 3.07 33.02
N ASP A 167 -1.78 2.05 33.46
CA ASP A 167 -1.49 1.26 34.67
C ASP A 167 -1.72 -0.25 34.48
N ALA A 168 -1.78 -0.76 33.24
CA ALA A 168 -1.73 -2.20 33.05
C ALA A 168 -0.36 -2.71 33.51
N PRO A 169 -0.27 -3.68 34.44
CA PRO A 169 1.00 -4.31 34.76
C PRO A 169 1.59 -4.84 33.46
N PRO A 170 2.90 -4.68 33.21
CA PRO A 170 3.52 -5.13 31.97
C PRO A 170 3.13 -6.59 31.76
N LEU A 171 2.40 -6.87 30.68
CA LEU A 171 2.10 -8.23 30.29
C LEU A 171 3.44 -8.98 30.25
N PRO A 172 3.49 -10.24 30.72
CA PRO A 172 4.70 -11.04 30.63
C PRO A 172 5.01 -11.24 29.15
N VAL A 173 5.84 -10.35 28.60
CA VAL A 173 6.45 -10.54 27.30
C VAL A 173 7.29 -11.80 27.46
N ALA A 174 6.86 -12.90 26.85
CA ALA A 174 7.69 -14.08 26.75
C ALA A 174 9.03 -13.60 26.19
N ALA A 175 10.07 -13.68 27.01
CA ALA A 175 11.38 -13.15 26.64
C ALA A 175 11.78 -13.79 25.32
N LEU A 176 11.85 -12.98 24.26
CA LEU A 176 12.42 -13.43 23.00
C LEU A 176 13.79 -14.06 23.31
N PRO A 177 14.16 -15.15 22.61
CA PRO A 177 15.52 -15.67 22.70
C PRO A 177 16.48 -14.50 22.50
N PRO A 178 17.48 -14.31 23.38
CA PRO A 178 18.43 -13.22 23.23
C PRO A 178 19.10 -13.34 21.85
N GLY A 179 18.88 -12.32 21.01
CA GLY A 179 19.41 -12.24 19.65
C GLY A 179 18.41 -12.48 18.53
N ALA A 180 17.16 -12.89 18.81
CA ALA A 180 16.15 -13.00 17.76
C ALA A 180 15.71 -11.60 17.30
N GLU A 181 15.89 -11.31 16.02
CA GLU A 181 15.52 -10.01 15.46
C GLU A 181 14.02 -9.95 15.13
N ALA A 182 13.45 -8.74 15.04
CA ALA A 182 12.02 -8.56 14.78
C ALA A 182 11.56 -9.23 13.48
N HIS A 183 12.40 -9.24 12.44
CA HIS A 183 12.09 -9.91 11.18
C HIS A 183 12.06 -11.44 11.28
N GLU A 184 12.62 -12.03 12.34
CA GLU A 184 12.64 -13.47 12.57
C GLU A 184 11.39 -13.96 13.33
N THR A 185 10.77 -13.07 14.12
CA THR A 185 9.64 -13.41 14.98
C THR A 185 8.31 -12.84 14.50
N MET A 186 8.33 -11.81 13.66
CA MET A 186 7.13 -11.16 13.15
C MET A 186 6.82 -11.55 11.71
N VAL A 187 5.53 -11.57 11.40
CA VAL A 187 5.04 -11.92 10.07
C VAL A 187 4.88 -10.66 9.23
N PRO A 188 5.51 -10.57 8.05
CA PRO A 188 5.27 -9.45 7.15
C PRO A 188 3.84 -9.47 6.62
N PHE A 189 3.21 -8.30 6.60
CA PHE A 189 1.86 -8.15 6.08
C PHE A 189 1.69 -6.82 5.34
N ARG A 190 0.71 -6.79 4.44
CA ARG A 190 0.25 -5.57 3.77
C ARG A 190 -1.01 -5.10 4.47
N PHE A 191 -1.13 -3.80 4.68
CA PHE A 191 -2.33 -3.19 5.23
C PHE A 191 -2.86 -2.13 4.29
N GLN A 192 -4.18 -1.97 4.29
CA GLN A 192 -4.86 -0.88 3.62
C GLN A 192 -6.24 -0.72 4.22
N GLY A 193 -6.77 0.49 4.21
CA GLY A 193 -8.11 0.72 4.73
C GLY A 193 -8.35 2.16 5.12
N LYS A 194 -9.56 2.41 5.59
CA LYS A 194 -9.97 3.70 6.14
C LYS A 194 -9.52 3.78 7.59
N VAL A 195 -8.91 4.90 7.95
CA VAL A 195 -8.52 5.19 9.33
C VAL A 195 -9.78 5.55 10.10
N LEU A 196 -10.16 4.71 11.07
CA LEU A 196 -11.31 4.98 11.94
C LEU A 196 -10.93 5.90 13.09
N ASN A 197 -9.76 5.68 13.68
CA ASN A 197 -9.28 6.40 14.84
C ASN A 197 -7.76 6.63 14.77
N VAL A 198 -7.30 7.71 15.40
CA VAL A 198 -5.89 8.04 15.55
C VAL A 198 -5.63 8.30 17.04
N ALA A 199 -4.82 7.45 17.66
CA ALA A 199 -4.38 7.56 19.05
C ALA A 199 -2.91 8.00 19.13
N GLY A 200 -2.49 8.52 20.29
CA GLY A 200 -1.12 9.02 20.51
C GLY A 200 -0.92 10.52 20.26
N THR A 201 -1.98 11.30 20.02
CA THR A 201 -1.93 12.74 19.72
C THR A 201 -1.94 13.67 20.96
N GLY A 202 -1.58 13.15 22.14
CA GLY A 202 -1.57 13.92 23.40
C GLY A 202 -0.32 14.77 23.61
N THR A 203 -0.47 15.90 24.32
CA THR A 203 0.59 16.89 24.68
C THR A 203 1.75 16.34 25.51
N ARG A 204 1.72 15.07 25.92
CA ARG A 204 2.78 14.40 26.69
C ARG A 204 3.63 13.43 25.87
N SER A 205 3.27 13.21 24.61
CA SER A 205 4.04 12.40 23.67
C SER A 205 4.96 13.33 22.87
N VAL A 206 5.99 13.87 23.54
CA VAL A 206 7.04 14.66 22.85
C VAL A 206 7.86 13.77 21.90
N TRP A 207 7.77 12.44 22.10
CA TRP A 207 8.52 11.40 21.37
C TRP A 207 7.65 10.23 20.83
N GLY A 208 6.36 10.20 21.17
CA GLY A 208 5.55 8.99 21.01
C GLY A 208 5.06 8.75 19.59
N THR A 209 4.93 7.46 19.31
CA THR A 209 4.43 6.96 18.04
C THR A 209 2.93 7.19 17.90
N LEU A 210 2.50 7.31 16.65
CA LEU A 210 1.11 7.54 16.30
C LEU A 210 0.46 6.19 15.98
N PHE A 211 -0.62 5.85 16.68
CA PHE A 211 -1.34 4.60 16.46
C PHE A 211 -2.61 4.88 15.65
N VAL A 212 -2.87 4.08 14.63
CA VAL A 212 -4.08 4.21 13.80
C VAL A 212 -4.89 2.92 13.83
N LEU A 213 -6.20 3.05 13.99
CA LEU A 213 -7.14 1.95 13.84
C LEU A 213 -7.59 1.90 12.39
N VAL A 214 -7.22 0.84 11.67
CA VAL A 214 -7.50 0.69 10.24
C VAL A 214 -8.60 -0.32 10.02
N ASP A 215 -9.60 0.08 9.24
CA ASP A 215 -10.68 -0.76 8.74
C ASP A 215 -10.50 -1.02 7.24
N ASP A 216 -10.21 -2.26 6.90
CA ASP A 216 -10.06 -2.70 5.51
C ASP A 216 -11.40 -3.08 4.84
N GLY A 217 -12.50 -3.03 5.60
CA GLY A 217 -13.85 -3.40 5.17
C GLY A 217 -14.11 -4.91 5.08
N ILE A 218 -13.16 -5.74 5.50
CA ILE A 218 -13.24 -7.21 5.40
C ILE A 218 -13.02 -7.86 6.78
N ASN A 219 -11.94 -7.46 7.45
CA ASN A 219 -11.51 -7.99 8.73
C ASN A 219 -11.94 -7.06 9.87
N VAL A 220 -11.84 -7.56 11.10
CA VAL A 220 -12.00 -6.72 12.29
C VAL A 220 -10.94 -5.61 12.26
N PRO A 221 -11.32 -4.32 12.50
CA PRO A 221 -10.36 -3.24 12.51
C PRO A 221 -9.19 -3.50 13.47
N TYR A 222 -7.97 -3.19 13.04
CA TYR A 222 -6.75 -3.48 13.80
C TYR A 222 -5.87 -2.25 13.94
N TRP A 223 -5.09 -2.23 15.02
CA TRP A 223 -4.18 -1.13 15.32
C TRP A 223 -2.87 -1.28 14.56
N ILE A 224 -2.36 -0.15 14.07
CA ILE A 224 -1.07 -0.03 13.42
C ILE A 224 -0.27 1.08 14.08
N ASP A 225 0.93 0.75 14.53
CA ASP A 225 1.94 1.67 15.04
C ASP A 225 2.71 2.33 13.88
N LEU A 226 2.54 3.65 13.72
CA LEU A 226 3.22 4.48 12.73
C LEU A 226 4.42 5.22 13.34
N ALA A 227 4.99 6.17 12.61
CA ALA A 227 6.01 7.09 13.12
C ALA A 227 5.38 8.24 13.94
N PRO A 228 6.19 8.98 14.71
CA PRO A 228 5.75 10.21 15.34
C PRO A 228 5.16 11.21 14.34
N LYS A 229 4.20 12.02 14.81
CA LYS A 229 3.47 12.96 13.97
C LYS A 229 4.38 13.92 13.19
N TRP A 230 5.45 14.43 13.82
CA TRP A 230 6.38 15.36 13.17
C TRP A 230 7.09 14.71 11.97
N PHE A 231 7.44 13.43 12.07
CA PHE A 231 8.12 12.68 11.01
C PHE A 231 7.17 12.46 9.84
N LEU A 232 5.93 12.05 10.14
CA LEU A 232 4.87 11.91 9.13
C LEU A 232 4.53 13.24 8.45
N GLN A 233 4.63 14.37 9.16
CA GLN A 233 4.43 15.70 8.59
C GLN A 233 5.58 16.10 7.68
N ALA A 234 6.83 15.85 8.07
CA ALA A 234 8.01 16.13 7.25
C ALA A 234 7.99 15.33 5.93
N GLY A 235 7.58 14.06 5.98
CA GLY A 235 7.41 13.21 4.80
C GLY A 235 6.08 13.41 4.04
N LYS A 236 5.25 14.40 4.41
CA LYS A 236 3.91 14.64 3.83
C LYS A 236 2.90 13.49 3.96
N CYS A 237 3.22 12.41 4.66
CA CYS A 237 2.31 11.30 4.96
C CYS A 237 1.44 11.54 6.21
N THR A 238 0.83 12.72 6.33
CA THR A 238 -0.05 13.01 7.46
C THR A 238 -1.30 12.14 7.39
N VAL A 239 -1.60 11.45 8.50
CA VAL A 239 -2.74 10.55 8.64
C VAL A 239 -3.85 11.18 9.48
N ARG A 240 -5.11 11.05 9.04
CA ARG A 240 -6.30 11.60 9.72
C ARG A 240 -7.44 10.56 9.77
N PRO A 241 -8.36 10.63 10.75
CA PRO A 241 -9.60 9.87 10.70
C PRO A 241 -10.35 10.12 9.39
N GLY A 242 -10.90 9.06 8.81
CA GLY A 242 -11.60 9.06 7.54
C GLY A 242 -10.71 8.90 6.30
N GLN A 243 -9.39 9.06 6.44
CA GLN A 243 -8.45 8.95 5.33
C GLN A 243 -8.19 7.49 4.96
N PHE A 244 -8.03 7.20 3.67
CA PHE A 244 -7.56 5.90 3.22
C PHE A 244 -6.03 5.87 3.26
N ILE A 245 -5.46 4.85 3.91
CA ILE A 245 -4.02 4.61 3.94
C ILE A 245 -3.73 3.19 3.44
N LYS A 246 -2.49 2.94 3.01
CA LYS A 246 -1.99 1.60 2.73
C LYS A 246 -0.50 1.52 3.05
N GLY A 247 0.05 0.33 3.22
CA GLY A 247 1.46 0.18 3.53
C GLY A 247 1.88 -1.26 3.74
N THR A 248 3.13 -1.41 4.17
CA THR A 248 3.71 -2.68 4.60
C THR A 248 4.08 -2.60 6.06
N GLY A 249 3.98 -3.71 6.77
CA GLY A 249 4.35 -3.78 8.17
C GLY A 249 4.72 -5.19 8.61
N LEU A 250 5.14 -5.29 9.87
CA LEU A 250 5.37 -6.54 10.56
C LEU A 250 4.30 -6.69 11.64
N ARG A 251 3.73 -7.89 11.78
CA ARG A 251 2.76 -8.20 12.84
C ARG A 251 3.36 -9.23 13.78
N ASP A 252 3.31 -8.91 15.06
CA ASP A 252 3.60 -9.89 16.10
C ASP A 252 2.37 -10.80 16.25
N MET A 253 2.52 -12.07 15.89
CA MET A 253 1.45 -13.07 15.99
C MET A 253 1.27 -13.56 17.43
N ALA A 254 2.24 -13.32 18.32
CA ALA A 254 2.15 -13.67 19.73
C ALA A 254 1.45 -12.59 20.56
N ALA A 255 1.41 -11.34 20.07
CA ALA A 255 0.74 -10.24 20.76
C ALA A 255 -0.79 -10.35 20.67
N GLU A 256 -1.47 -10.40 21.83
CA GLU A 256 -2.92 -10.31 21.91
C GLU A 256 -3.41 -9.00 21.27
N GLY A 257 -4.35 -9.08 20.32
CA GLY A 257 -4.86 -7.93 19.58
C GLY A 257 -4.08 -7.56 18.31
N GLY A 258 -2.95 -8.22 18.03
CA GLY A 258 -2.28 -8.19 16.72
C GLY A 258 -1.84 -6.80 16.26
N LEU A 259 -1.21 -6.02 17.14
CA LEU A 259 -0.62 -4.72 16.78
C LEU A 259 0.35 -4.87 15.60
N GLY A 260 0.07 -4.15 14.52
CA GLY A 260 0.97 -4.07 13.38
C GLY A 260 1.99 -2.95 13.55
N TYR A 261 3.25 -3.18 13.18
CA TYR A 261 4.29 -2.17 13.12
C TYR A 261 4.52 -1.79 11.66
N ALA A 262 4.14 -0.58 11.27
CA ALA A 262 4.30 -0.15 9.89
C ALA A 262 5.79 0.06 9.57
N MET A 263 6.24 -0.57 8.49
CA MET A 263 7.55 -0.32 7.87
C MET A 263 7.44 0.81 6.85
N SER A 264 6.33 0.86 6.10
CA SER A 264 6.01 1.95 5.19
C SER A 264 4.54 2.34 5.29
N VAL A 265 4.21 3.59 4.97
CA VAL A 265 2.83 4.05 4.81
C VAL A 265 2.71 4.97 3.61
N MET A 266 1.67 4.77 2.81
CA MET A 266 1.22 5.70 1.80
C MET A 266 -0.02 6.43 2.29
N ALA A 267 0.07 7.76 2.36
CA ALA A 267 -1.00 8.64 2.76
C ALA A 267 -0.96 9.91 1.91
N ASN A 268 -2.11 10.36 1.39
CA ASN A 268 -2.21 11.50 0.46
C ASN A 268 -1.38 11.35 -0.84
N GLY A 269 -1.16 10.12 -1.30
CA GLY A 269 -0.35 9.84 -2.50
C GLY A 269 1.17 9.86 -2.25
N GLU A 270 1.61 10.21 -1.06
CA GLU A 270 3.02 10.21 -0.65
C GLU A 270 3.35 8.92 0.09
N VAL A 271 4.56 8.40 -0.11
CA VAL A 271 5.07 7.19 0.56
C VAL A 271 6.15 7.59 1.56
N CYS A 272 5.98 7.16 2.81
CA CYS A 272 6.96 7.35 3.86
C CYS A 272 7.46 6.00 4.35
N GLU A 273 8.78 5.82 4.30
CA GLU A 273 9.46 4.77 5.03
C GLU A 273 9.54 5.15 6.51
N LEU A 274 9.05 4.26 7.37
CA LEU A 274 8.92 4.51 8.80
C LEU A 274 9.98 3.73 9.58
N ARG A 275 10.18 2.45 9.24
CA ARG A 275 11.08 1.55 9.97
C ARG A 275 11.87 0.68 9.00
N ASP A 276 13.06 0.28 9.42
CA ASP A 276 13.84 -0.75 8.74
C ASP A 276 13.32 -2.16 9.08
N ASN A 277 13.97 -3.19 8.53
CA ASN A 277 13.68 -4.60 8.82
C ASN A 277 13.99 -5.02 10.27
N HIS A 278 14.69 -4.18 11.04
CA HIS A 278 14.96 -4.40 12.46
C HIS A 278 13.96 -3.65 13.37
N LEU A 279 12.88 -3.11 12.79
CA LEU A 279 11.91 -2.22 13.44
C LEU A 279 12.51 -0.94 14.05
N ARG A 280 13.71 -0.54 13.63
CA ARG A 280 14.29 0.74 14.05
C ARG A 280 13.60 1.85 13.28
N GLY A 281 13.04 2.81 14.01
CA GLY A 281 12.37 3.96 13.42
C GLY A 281 13.36 4.88 12.72
N MET A 282 13.09 5.25 11.47
CA MET A 282 13.93 6.19 10.70
C MET A 282 14.01 7.57 11.36
N TRP A 283 13.06 7.90 12.24
CA TRP A 283 13.05 9.13 13.02
C TRP A 283 14.07 9.18 14.16
N THR A 284 14.65 8.05 14.58
CA THR A 284 15.65 8.06 15.66
C THR A 284 16.98 8.65 15.20
N GLN A 285 17.29 8.56 13.90
CA GLN A 285 18.52 9.13 13.32
C GLN A 285 18.41 10.64 13.12
N ALA A 286 17.21 11.15 12.83
CA ALA A 286 16.99 12.57 12.60
C ALA A 286 17.14 13.43 13.88
N GLY A 287 16.89 12.85 15.05
CA GLY A 287 17.02 13.56 16.33
C GLY A 287 18.46 13.74 16.84
N GLU A 288 19.42 12.99 16.30
CA GLU A 288 20.81 13.02 16.75
C GLU A 288 21.61 14.15 16.08
N GLN A 289 21.21 14.59 14.88
CA GLN A 289 21.91 15.65 14.14
C GLN A 289 21.58 17.08 14.61
N ASP A 290 20.45 17.28 15.29
CA ASP A 290 20.01 18.60 15.76
C ASP A 290 20.35 18.87 17.25
N ALA A 291 21.09 17.95 17.89
CA ALA A 291 21.45 18.03 19.31
C ALA A 291 22.92 18.43 19.59
N GLU A 292 23.71 18.75 18.56
CA GLU A 292 25.07 19.30 18.66
C GLU A 292 25.16 20.79 18.30
#